data_AF-A0A383D130-F1
#
_entry.id   AF-A0A383D130-F1
#
_cell.length_a   1.000
_cell.length_b   1.000
_cell.length_c   1.000
_cell.angle_alpha   90.00
_cell.angle_beta   90.00
_cell.angle_gamma   90.00
#
_symmetry.space_group_name_H-M   'P 1'
#
loop_
_entity.id
_entity.type
_entity.pdbx_description
1 polymer ?
#
loop_
_entity_poly.entity_id
_entity_poly.type
_entity_poly.pdbx_seq_one_letter_code
_entity_poly.pdbx_strand_id
1 'polypeptide(L)'
;RSHFHALELQLEFTRRNIPFVLTSGIRFFEQAHVKDVAAYLKLLVNPGDELAFKRIVLMLPGIGAKSAAKLWAVFKACLTKEITQPPSLAKALRDITGQAPKKAALGWEQFAETLDQLEEEQAKGPGHLIRMVVAAGYEDYLQDKFPNYYARLEDLEQVAGFAGQYDTTEEFLSEVTLLTNLDTETQRDAGPDPEQIQLSTIHQAKGLEFDVVFVMMLCDGLFPSSRAIESPGGEEE
;
A
#
# COMPACT_ATOMS: atom_id res chain seq x y z
N ARG A 1 3.63 -10.38 15.08
CA ARG A 1 2.18 -10.65 15.07
C ARG A 1 1.57 -10.26 13.74
N SER A 2 1.67 -8.99 13.34
CA SER A 2 1.54 -8.57 11.94
C SER A 2 2.87 -8.77 11.20
N HIS A 3 2.81 -8.94 9.87
CA HIS A 3 3.99 -9.00 8.98
C HIS A 3 4.77 -7.69 8.98
N PHE A 4 4.06 -6.57 9.07
CA PHE A 4 4.65 -5.24 9.08
C PHE A 4 5.63 -5.01 10.24
N HIS A 5 5.41 -5.66 11.40
CA HIS A 5 6.31 -5.50 12.55
C HIS A 5 7.75 -5.91 12.21
N ALA A 6 7.92 -6.82 11.24
CA ALA A 6 9.23 -7.26 10.81
C ALA A 6 9.93 -6.23 9.90
N LEU A 7 9.24 -5.22 9.37
CA LEU A 7 9.78 -4.38 8.29
C LEU A 7 11.01 -3.56 8.72
N GLU A 8 10.92 -2.87 9.86
CA GLU A 8 12.04 -2.09 10.40
C GLU A 8 13.23 -2.99 10.75
N LEU A 9 12.95 -4.20 11.23
CA LEU A 9 13.98 -5.18 11.55
C LEU A 9 14.68 -5.70 10.27
N GLN A 10 13.92 -5.94 9.20
CA GLN A 10 14.48 -6.30 7.90
C GLN A 10 15.41 -5.21 7.37
N LEU A 11 15.01 -3.93 7.46
CA LEU A 11 15.85 -2.80 7.08
C LEU A 11 17.17 -2.78 7.87
N GLU A 12 17.10 -2.93 9.18
CA GLU A 12 18.29 -2.96 10.04
C GLU A 12 19.19 -4.16 9.75
N PHE A 13 18.61 -5.34 9.51
CA PHE A 13 19.37 -6.53 9.14
C PHE A 13 20.07 -6.34 7.80
N THR A 14 19.38 -5.84 6.77
CA THR A 14 20.00 -5.51 5.49
C THR A 14 21.12 -4.48 5.67
N ARG A 15 20.85 -3.38 6.38
CA ARG A 15 21.84 -2.31 6.61
C ARG A 15 23.11 -2.83 7.30
N ARG A 16 22.98 -3.83 8.17
CA ARG A 16 24.09 -4.44 8.92
C ARG A 16 24.65 -5.70 8.27
N ASN A 17 24.18 -6.09 7.09
CA ASN A 17 24.52 -7.35 6.42
C ASN A 17 24.29 -8.60 7.32
N ILE A 18 23.19 -8.61 8.07
CA ILE A 18 22.76 -9.77 8.85
C ILE A 18 21.82 -10.61 7.96
N PRO A 19 22.15 -11.88 7.65
CA PRO A 19 21.31 -12.72 6.81
C PRO A 19 20.02 -13.11 7.54
N PHE A 20 18.89 -13.04 6.84
CA PHE A 20 17.59 -13.41 7.38
C PHE A 20 16.66 -13.99 6.30
N VAL A 21 15.68 -14.78 6.74
CA VAL A 21 14.62 -15.35 5.89
C VAL A 21 13.25 -15.09 6.49
N LEU A 22 12.28 -14.78 5.64
CA LEU A 22 10.88 -14.61 6.01
C LEU A 22 10.11 -15.91 5.77
N THR A 23 9.42 -16.41 6.79
CA THR A 23 8.64 -17.65 6.70
C THR A 23 7.29 -17.46 5.99
N SER A 24 6.89 -16.22 5.76
CA SER A 24 5.62 -15.83 5.15
C SER A 24 5.79 -15.28 3.74
N GLY A 25 5.27 -16.00 2.77
CA GLY A 25 5.44 -15.75 1.34
C GLY A 25 4.60 -14.63 0.71
N ILE A 26 4.18 -13.60 1.45
CA ILE A 26 3.57 -12.42 0.81
C ILE A 26 4.35 -11.18 1.21
N ARG A 27 5.15 -10.71 0.25
CA ARG A 27 5.84 -9.41 0.26
C ARG A 27 4.83 -8.35 0.66
N PHE A 28 5.01 -7.72 1.83
CA PHE A 28 3.97 -6.89 2.45
C PHE A 28 3.52 -5.74 1.52
N PHE A 29 4.47 -5.05 0.89
CA PHE A 29 4.21 -4.01 -0.11
C PHE A 29 3.62 -4.52 -1.43
N GLU A 30 3.59 -5.83 -1.63
CA GLU A 30 2.95 -6.43 -2.80
C GLU A 30 1.48 -6.78 -2.61
N GLN A 31 0.99 -6.71 -1.39
CA GLN A 31 -0.41 -6.95 -1.12
C GLN A 31 -1.27 -6.01 -1.95
N ALA A 32 -2.39 -6.54 -2.46
CA ALA A 32 -3.21 -5.83 -3.42
C ALA A 32 -3.65 -4.45 -2.90
N HIS A 33 -4.07 -4.38 -1.63
CA HIS A 33 -4.57 -3.13 -1.06
C HIS A 33 -3.47 -2.09 -0.85
N VAL A 34 -2.25 -2.51 -0.48
CA VAL A 34 -1.09 -1.62 -0.39
C VAL A 34 -0.74 -1.07 -1.77
N LYS A 35 -0.72 -1.93 -2.80
CA LYS A 35 -0.48 -1.50 -4.19
C LYS A 35 -1.58 -0.60 -4.74
N ASP A 36 -2.84 -0.80 -4.32
CA ASP A 36 -3.98 0.03 -4.73
C ASP A 36 -3.83 1.46 -4.20
N VAL A 37 -3.55 1.63 -2.90
CA VAL A 37 -3.32 2.97 -2.33
C VAL A 37 -2.03 3.60 -2.84
N ALA A 38 -0.94 2.83 -2.94
CA ALA A 38 0.32 3.32 -3.51
C ALA A 38 0.18 3.78 -4.97
N ALA A 39 -0.81 3.29 -5.73
CA ALA A 39 -1.06 3.78 -7.09
C ALA A 39 -1.51 5.24 -7.11
N TYR A 40 -2.30 5.71 -6.13
CA TYR A 40 -2.67 7.12 -6.04
C TYR A 40 -1.44 8.01 -5.84
N LEU A 41 -0.58 7.61 -4.89
CA LEU A 41 0.67 8.31 -4.59
C LEU A 41 1.64 8.27 -5.79
N LYS A 42 1.74 7.15 -6.49
CA LYS A 42 2.57 7.03 -7.70
C LYS A 42 2.08 7.94 -8.82
N LEU A 43 0.76 8.03 -9.02
CA LEU A 43 0.19 8.89 -10.04
C LEU A 43 0.38 10.37 -9.69
N LEU A 44 0.30 10.73 -8.40
CA LEU A 44 0.56 12.06 -7.87
C LEU A 44 2.02 12.50 -8.14
N VAL A 45 2.99 11.65 -7.82
CA VAL A 45 4.43 11.90 -8.04
C VAL A 45 4.80 11.84 -9.52
N ASN A 46 4.21 10.90 -10.26
CA ASN A 46 4.45 10.70 -11.68
C ASN A 46 3.12 10.64 -12.45
N PRO A 47 2.64 11.79 -12.96
CA PRO A 47 1.47 11.87 -13.84
C PRO A 47 1.53 10.96 -15.08
N GLY A 48 2.73 10.55 -15.48
CA GLY A 48 2.99 9.65 -16.60
C GLY A 48 2.86 8.16 -16.27
N ASP A 49 2.56 7.76 -15.03
CA ASP A 49 2.47 6.36 -14.62
C ASP A 49 1.16 5.70 -15.11
N GLU A 50 1.25 5.06 -16.28
CA GLU A 50 0.17 4.30 -16.90
C GLU A 50 -0.32 3.14 -16.03
N LEU A 51 0.57 2.48 -15.29
CA LEU A 51 0.24 1.30 -14.51
C LEU A 51 -0.54 1.70 -13.26
N ALA A 52 -0.11 2.77 -12.59
CA ALA A 52 -0.81 3.36 -11.46
C ALA A 52 -2.21 3.83 -11.87
N PHE A 53 -2.32 4.61 -12.94
CA PHE A 53 -3.62 5.07 -13.46
C PHE A 53 -4.55 3.89 -13.78
N LYS A 54 -4.07 2.89 -14.53
CA LYS A 54 -4.87 1.73 -14.90
C LYS A 54 -5.33 0.94 -13.68
N ARG A 55 -4.47 0.79 -12.67
CA ARG A 55 -4.81 0.08 -11.44
C ARG A 55 -6.00 0.72 -10.73
N ILE A 56 -6.02 2.05 -10.65
CA ILE A 56 -7.12 2.80 -10.03
C ILE A 56 -8.41 2.63 -10.82
N VAL A 57 -8.41 2.94 -12.12
CA VAL A 57 -9.65 2.92 -12.92
C VAL A 57 -10.22 1.53 -13.12
N LEU A 58 -9.42 0.47 -13.04
CA LEU A 58 -9.91 -0.92 -13.12
C LEU A 58 -10.75 -1.35 -11.92
N MET A 59 -10.65 -0.65 -10.78
CA MET A 59 -11.53 -0.88 -9.63
C MET A 59 -12.94 -0.33 -9.86
N LEU A 60 -13.10 0.62 -10.80
CA LEU A 60 -14.39 1.23 -11.09
C LEU A 60 -15.29 0.32 -11.93
N PRO A 61 -16.60 0.28 -11.65
CA PRO A 61 -17.52 -0.64 -12.30
C PRO A 61 -17.66 -0.37 -13.81
N GLY A 62 -17.46 -1.41 -14.61
CA GLY A 62 -17.62 -1.34 -16.07
C GLY A 62 -16.37 -0.90 -16.83
N ILE A 63 -15.23 -0.71 -16.15
CA ILE A 63 -13.94 -0.45 -16.78
C ILE A 63 -13.13 -1.74 -16.85
N GLY A 64 -12.94 -2.27 -18.05
CA GLY A 64 -12.00 -3.38 -18.32
C GLY A 64 -10.69 -2.89 -18.95
N ALA A 65 -9.72 -3.79 -19.16
CA ALA A 65 -8.39 -3.45 -19.66
C ALA A 65 -8.37 -2.59 -20.94
N LYS A 66 -9.24 -2.89 -21.91
CA LYS A 66 -9.38 -2.09 -23.14
C LYS A 66 -9.90 -0.67 -22.88
N SER A 67 -10.88 -0.55 -21.99
CA SER A 67 -11.45 0.75 -21.60
C SER A 67 -10.42 1.58 -20.84
N ALA A 68 -9.69 0.96 -19.91
CA ALA A 68 -8.62 1.60 -19.15
C ALA A 68 -7.50 2.13 -20.07
N ALA A 69 -7.09 1.35 -21.08
CA ALA A 69 -6.11 1.80 -22.07
C ALA A 69 -6.61 3.00 -22.91
N LYS A 70 -7.88 3.00 -23.30
CA LYS A 70 -8.49 4.15 -24.00
C LYS A 70 -8.51 5.39 -23.11
N LEU A 71 -8.96 5.25 -21.86
CA LEU A 71 -9.03 6.35 -20.89
C LEU A 71 -7.63 6.94 -20.64
N TRP A 72 -6.62 6.09 -20.48
CA TRP A 72 -5.23 6.52 -20.34
C TRP A 72 -4.74 7.36 -21.52
N ALA A 73 -5.02 6.93 -22.75
CA ALA A 73 -4.60 7.68 -23.94
C ALA A 73 -5.19 9.09 -23.99
N VAL A 74 -6.47 9.25 -23.58
CA VAL A 74 -7.12 10.57 -23.52
C VAL A 74 -6.58 11.39 -22.35
N PHE A 75 -6.44 10.78 -21.17
CA PHE A 75 -5.89 11.43 -19.97
C PHE A 75 -4.48 11.99 -20.22
N LYS A 76 -3.59 11.15 -20.76
CA LYS A 76 -2.22 11.54 -21.12
C LYS A 76 -2.21 12.69 -22.14
N ALA A 77 -3.11 12.67 -23.12
CA ALA A 77 -3.23 13.75 -24.08
C ALA A 77 -3.67 15.08 -23.43
N CYS A 78 -4.52 15.05 -22.40
CA CYS A 78 -4.88 16.23 -21.63
C CYS A 78 -3.69 16.78 -20.84
N LEU A 79 -2.94 15.92 -20.15
CA LEU A 79 -1.74 16.32 -19.40
C LEU A 79 -0.70 17.01 -20.30
N THR A 80 -0.49 16.52 -21.53
CA THR A 80 0.47 17.14 -22.46
C THR A 80 0.05 18.51 -23.01
N LYS A 81 -1.24 18.88 -22.88
CA LYS A 81 -1.76 20.16 -23.36
C LYS A 81 -1.72 21.25 -22.29
N GLU A 82 -1.53 20.88 -21.02
CA GLU A 82 -1.47 21.86 -19.95
C GLU A 82 -0.17 22.64 -19.98
N ILE A 83 -0.30 23.95 -19.76
CA ILE A 83 0.82 24.90 -19.73
C ILE A 83 1.39 24.98 -18.31
N THR A 84 0.58 24.71 -17.28
CA THR A 84 0.99 24.73 -15.87
C THR A 84 1.92 23.55 -15.57
N GLN A 85 2.96 23.79 -14.77
CA GLN A 85 3.84 22.75 -14.25
C GLN A 85 3.89 22.80 -12.73
N PRO A 86 3.56 21.70 -12.02
CA PRO A 86 3.03 20.44 -12.56
C PRO A 86 1.59 20.59 -13.12
N PRO A 87 1.17 19.72 -14.06
CA PRO A 87 -0.20 19.70 -14.56
C PRO A 87 -1.16 19.22 -13.47
N SER A 88 -2.40 19.72 -13.45
CA SER A 88 -3.43 19.24 -12.51
C SER A 88 -4.06 17.96 -13.04
N LEU A 89 -3.82 16.88 -12.32
CA LEU A 89 -4.38 15.56 -12.56
C LEU A 89 -5.90 15.58 -12.37
N ALA A 90 -6.39 16.25 -11.33
CA ALA A 90 -7.81 16.35 -11.04
C ALA A 90 -8.56 17.04 -12.19
N LYS A 91 -8.04 18.15 -12.71
CA LYS A 91 -8.60 18.84 -13.87
C LYS A 91 -8.55 17.96 -15.13
N ALA A 92 -7.42 17.30 -15.39
CA ALA A 92 -7.31 16.38 -16.53
C ALA A 92 -8.32 15.22 -16.45
N LEU A 93 -8.61 14.70 -15.25
CA LEU A 93 -9.67 13.70 -15.04
C LEU A 93 -11.06 14.27 -15.30
N ARG A 94 -11.35 15.48 -14.79
CA ARG A 94 -12.64 16.16 -14.98
C ARG A 94 -12.92 16.42 -16.47
N ASP A 95 -11.91 16.83 -17.24
CA ASP A 95 -12.02 17.09 -18.68
C ASP A 95 -12.41 15.84 -19.50
N ILE A 96 -12.09 14.64 -19.01
CA ILE A 96 -12.36 13.39 -19.72
C ILE A 96 -13.52 12.58 -19.12
N THR A 97 -14.27 13.15 -18.16
CA THR A 97 -15.38 12.47 -17.47
C THR A 97 -16.37 11.83 -18.44
N GLY A 98 -16.67 12.47 -19.57
CA GLY A 98 -17.58 11.94 -20.60
C GLY A 98 -17.07 10.69 -21.33
N GLN A 99 -15.79 10.32 -21.18
CA GLN A 99 -15.21 9.10 -21.75
C GLN A 99 -15.37 7.89 -20.84
N ALA A 100 -15.62 8.09 -19.54
CA ALA A 100 -15.83 7.02 -18.59
C ALA A 100 -17.20 6.35 -18.81
N PRO A 101 -17.33 5.03 -18.60
CA PRO A 101 -18.62 4.36 -18.66
C PRO A 101 -19.62 4.98 -17.67
N LYS A 102 -20.89 5.10 -18.04
CA LYS A 102 -21.94 5.66 -17.16
C LYS A 102 -22.01 5.00 -15.78
N LYS A 103 -21.74 3.69 -15.71
CA LYS A 103 -21.71 2.93 -14.45
C LYS A 103 -20.60 3.39 -13.49
N ALA A 104 -19.50 3.91 -14.04
CA ALA A 104 -18.34 4.39 -13.28
C ALA A 104 -18.43 5.89 -12.93
N ALA A 105 -19.51 6.60 -13.30
CA ALA A 105 -19.57 8.07 -13.17
C ALA A 105 -19.30 8.57 -11.75
N LEU A 106 -19.96 7.99 -10.75
CA LEU A 106 -19.78 8.37 -9.34
C LEU A 106 -18.34 8.11 -8.86
N GLY A 107 -17.80 6.92 -9.16
CA GLY A 107 -16.43 6.59 -8.78
C GLY A 107 -15.37 7.38 -9.54
N TRP A 108 -15.70 7.86 -10.75
CA TRP A 108 -14.84 8.75 -11.53
C TRP A 108 -14.79 10.15 -10.92
N GLU A 109 -15.94 10.68 -10.51
CA GLU A 109 -16.04 11.95 -9.80
C GLU A 109 -15.29 11.89 -8.47
N GLN A 110 -15.50 10.83 -7.69
CA GLN A 110 -14.76 10.60 -6.44
C GLN A 110 -13.25 10.49 -6.69
N PHE A 111 -12.82 9.83 -7.76
CA PHE A 111 -11.40 9.74 -8.11
C PHE A 111 -10.80 11.12 -8.43
N ALA A 112 -11.50 11.93 -9.23
CA ALA A 112 -11.07 13.29 -9.53
C ALA A 112 -10.98 14.17 -8.29
N GLU A 113 -11.97 14.08 -7.39
CA GLU A 113 -11.99 14.81 -6.13
C GLU A 113 -10.88 14.36 -5.18
N THR A 114 -10.63 13.06 -5.11
CA THR A 114 -9.53 12.51 -4.30
C THR A 114 -8.19 13.05 -4.79
N LEU A 115 -7.93 13.06 -6.11
CA LEU A 115 -6.68 13.62 -6.63
C LEU A 115 -6.57 15.12 -6.37
N ASP A 116 -7.66 15.88 -6.44
CA ASP A 116 -7.67 17.32 -6.16
C ASP A 116 -7.19 17.60 -4.74
N GLN A 117 -7.76 16.88 -3.77
CA GLN A 117 -7.39 17.00 -2.36
C GLN A 117 -5.96 16.51 -2.09
N LEU A 118 -5.53 15.43 -2.76
CA LEU A 118 -4.15 14.96 -2.66
C LEU A 118 -3.16 15.99 -3.24
N GLU A 119 -3.50 16.65 -4.35
CA GLU A 119 -2.69 17.73 -4.94
C GLU A 119 -2.52 18.91 -4.00
N GLU A 120 -3.58 19.28 -3.27
CA GLU A 120 -3.56 20.39 -2.30
C GLU A 120 -2.80 20.04 -1.01
N GLU A 121 -2.90 18.79 -0.54
CA GLU A 121 -2.41 18.40 0.78
C GLU A 121 -1.05 17.66 0.77
N GLN A 122 -0.33 17.65 -0.38
CA GLN A 122 0.97 16.95 -0.50
C GLN A 122 1.97 17.29 0.60
N ALA A 123 1.98 18.56 1.04
CA ALA A 123 2.89 19.07 2.06
C ALA A 123 2.66 18.47 3.46
N LYS A 124 1.56 17.75 3.68
CA LYS A 124 1.29 17.04 4.95
C LYS A 124 1.95 15.65 5.02
N GLY A 125 2.61 15.22 3.94
CA GLY A 125 3.41 13.99 3.91
C GLY A 125 2.62 12.73 3.53
N PRO A 126 3.31 11.66 3.11
CA PRO A 126 2.68 10.49 2.48
C PRO A 126 1.80 9.67 3.43
N GLY A 127 2.13 9.64 4.74
CA GLY A 127 1.28 8.97 5.73
C GLY A 127 -0.12 9.59 5.83
N HIS A 128 -0.21 10.92 5.74
CA HIS A 128 -1.48 11.63 5.70
C HIS A 128 -2.24 11.35 4.40
N LEU A 129 -1.55 11.42 3.25
CA LEU A 129 -2.14 11.14 1.93
C LEU A 129 -2.72 9.72 1.83
N ILE A 130 -2.05 8.71 2.41
CA ILE A 130 -2.57 7.34 2.47
C ILE A 130 -3.91 7.29 3.20
N ARG A 131 -4.01 7.92 4.38
CA ARG A 131 -5.27 7.99 5.15
C ARG A 131 -6.37 8.70 4.38
N MET A 132 -6.03 9.76 3.65
CA MET A 132 -6.98 10.46 2.78
C MET A 132 -7.53 9.53 1.69
N VAL A 133 -6.68 8.78 0.99
CA VAL A 133 -7.12 7.81 -0.03
C VAL A 133 -8.06 6.77 0.57
N VAL A 134 -7.74 6.26 1.77
CA VAL A 134 -8.59 5.30 2.49
C VAL A 134 -9.96 5.89 2.78
N ALA A 135 -10.00 7.07 3.40
CA ALA A 135 -11.23 7.77 3.78
C ALA A 135 -12.06 8.27 2.58
N ALA A 136 -11.43 8.51 1.43
CA ALA A 136 -12.08 8.99 0.21
C ALA A 136 -12.87 7.91 -0.56
N GLY A 137 -13.12 6.76 0.06
CA GLY A 137 -13.97 5.69 -0.50
C GLY A 137 -13.25 4.38 -0.80
N TYR A 138 -11.94 4.28 -0.53
CA TYR A 138 -11.25 2.99 -0.65
C TYR A 138 -11.62 2.04 0.50
N GLU A 139 -11.95 2.56 1.68
CA GLU A 139 -12.53 1.77 2.78
C GLU A 139 -13.84 1.08 2.36
N ASP A 140 -14.79 1.84 1.77
CA ASP A 140 -16.05 1.29 1.26
C ASP A 140 -15.81 0.20 0.20
N TYR A 141 -14.86 0.44 -0.71
CA TYR A 141 -14.46 -0.55 -1.70
C TYR A 141 -13.93 -1.84 -1.05
N LEU A 142 -13.12 -1.73 0.01
CA LEU A 142 -12.62 -2.89 0.73
C LEU A 142 -13.76 -3.66 1.41
N GLN A 143 -14.66 -2.95 2.09
CA GLN A 143 -15.81 -3.53 2.79
C GLN A 143 -16.74 -4.30 1.84
N ASP A 144 -16.98 -3.76 0.64
CA ASP A 144 -17.84 -4.40 -0.37
C ASP A 144 -17.19 -5.63 -1.03
N LYS A 145 -15.86 -5.66 -1.15
CA LYS A 145 -15.13 -6.67 -1.95
C LYS A 145 -14.50 -7.78 -1.13
N PHE A 146 -14.12 -7.53 0.12
CA PHE A 146 -13.26 -8.42 0.87
C PHE A 146 -13.83 -8.74 2.25
N PRO A 147 -14.09 -10.02 2.57
CA PRO A 147 -14.51 -10.43 3.92
C PRO A 147 -13.49 -10.05 5.01
N ASN A 148 -12.21 -9.94 4.65
CA ASN A 148 -11.12 -9.58 5.56
C ASN A 148 -10.76 -8.08 5.51
N TYR A 149 -11.70 -7.20 5.15
CA TYR A 149 -11.41 -5.77 4.96
C TYR A 149 -10.78 -5.10 6.19
N TYR A 150 -11.20 -5.44 7.41
CA TYR A 150 -10.60 -4.90 8.64
C TYR A 150 -9.09 -5.14 8.74
N ALA A 151 -8.62 -6.36 8.42
CA ALA A 151 -7.19 -6.66 8.44
C ALA A 151 -6.44 -5.83 7.38
N ARG A 152 -7.06 -5.62 6.21
CA ARG A 152 -6.48 -4.78 5.15
C ARG A 152 -6.43 -3.31 5.54
N LEU A 153 -7.42 -2.81 6.29
CA LEU A 153 -7.38 -1.45 6.83
C LEU A 153 -6.27 -1.31 7.88
N GLU A 154 -6.07 -2.32 8.73
CA GLU A 154 -4.97 -2.37 9.69
C GLU A 154 -3.61 -2.35 8.99
N ASP A 155 -3.46 -3.11 7.89
CA ASP A 155 -2.27 -3.09 7.06
C ASP A 155 -2.03 -1.69 6.44
N LEU A 156 -3.07 -1.02 5.94
CA LEU A 156 -2.96 0.33 5.37
C LEU A 156 -2.62 1.39 6.43
N GLU A 157 -3.16 1.25 7.64
CA GLU A 157 -2.84 2.10 8.78
C GLU A 157 -1.37 1.95 9.18
N GLN A 158 -0.86 0.72 9.16
CA GLN A 158 0.55 0.43 9.37
C GLN A 158 1.42 1.07 8.26
N VAL A 159 1.05 0.94 6.98
CA VAL A 159 1.73 1.62 5.87
C VAL A 159 1.70 3.13 6.06
N ALA A 160 0.58 3.72 6.49
CA ALA A 160 0.47 5.15 6.76
C ALA A 160 1.40 5.59 7.90
N GLY A 161 1.49 4.81 8.98
CA GLY A 161 2.41 5.05 10.09
C GLY A 161 3.87 5.02 9.64
N PHE A 162 4.27 4.00 8.88
CA PHE A 162 5.61 3.90 8.29
C PHE A 162 5.89 5.05 7.33
N ALA A 163 4.93 5.40 6.47
CA ALA A 163 5.08 6.52 5.54
C ALA A 163 5.23 7.86 6.28
N GLY A 164 4.71 7.99 7.51
CA GLY A 164 4.83 9.20 8.32
C GLY A 164 6.27 9.57 8.74
N GLN A 165 7.25 8.70 8.54
CA GLN A 165 8.66 9.00 8.82
C GLN A 165 9.38 9.69 7.65
N TYR A 166 8.73 9.84 6.50
CA TYR A 166 9.28 10.48 5.30
C TYR A 166 8.67 11.86 5.10
N ASP A 167 9.50 12.81 4.67
CA ASP A 167 9.04 14.19 4.43
C ASP A 167 8.27 14.30 3.11
N THR A 168 8.66 13.49 2.11
CA THR A 168 8.08 13.53 0.76
C THR A 168 7.54 12.18 0.30
N THR A 169 6.58 12.21 -0.62
CA THR A 169 5.99 11.00 -1.20
C THR A 169 7.01 10.24 -2.07
N GLU A 170 7.90 10.97 -2.73
CA GLU A 170 9.01 10.48 -3.54
C GLU A 170 9.98 9.61 -2.71
N GLU A 171 10.39 10.09 -1.54
CA GLU A 171 11.26 9.37 -0.62
C GLU A 171 10.61 8.07 -0.15
N PHE A 172 9.36 8.15 0.30
CA PHE A 172 8.59 6.98 0.71
C PHE A 172 8.47 5.93 -0.42
N LEU A 173 8.07 6.34 -1.62
CA LEU A 173 7.90 5.43 -2.76
C LEU A 173 9.25 4.81 -3.22
N SER A 174 10.34 5.55 -3.07
CA SER A 174 11.70 5.06 -3.33
C SER A 174 12.06 3.95 -2.33
N GLU A 175 11.79 4.17 -1.04
CA GLU A 175 12.03 3.15 -0.02
C GLU A 175 11.19 1.90 -0.24
N VAL A 176 9.88 2.05 -0.52
CA VAL A 176 9.00 0.92 -0.82
C VAL A 176 9.54 0.07 -1.97
N THR A 177 10.12 0.72 -2.98
CA THR A 177 10.74 0.04 -4.12
C THR A 177 11.99 -0.75 -3.70
N LEU A 178 12.85 -0.16 -2.86
CA LEU A 178 14.03 -0.83 -2.31
C LEU A 178 13.64 -2.06 -1.48
N LEU A 179 12.69 -1.90 -0.56
CA LEU A 179 12.17 -2.95 0.30
C LEU A 179 11.56 -4.10 -0.49
N THR A 180 10.80 -3.79 -1.53
CA THR A 180 10.21 -4.81 -2.41
C THR A 180 11.29 -5.61 -3.15
N ASN A 181 12.43 -4.99 -3.48
CA ASN A 181 13.55 -5.66 -4.13
C ASN A 181 14.33 -6.55 -3.14
N LEU A 182 14.57 -6.09 -1.91
CA LEU A 182 15.23 -6.87 -0.86
C LEU A 182 14.44 -8.15 -0.53
N ASP A 183 13.12 -8.04 -0.46
CA ASP A 183 12.18 -9.15 -0.33
C ASP A 183 12.34 -10.19 -1.46
N THR A 184 12.65 -9.74 -2.69
CA THR A 184 12.86 -10.66 -3.82
C THR A 184 14.21 -11.34 -3.82
N GLU A 185 15.25 -10.67 -3.33
CA GLU A 185 16.61 -11.21 -3.29
C GLU A 185 16.76 -12.24 -2.18
N THR A 186 16.27 -11.94 -0.97
CA THR A 186 16.26 -12.88 0.17
C THR A 186 15.54 -14.18 -0.14
N GLN A 187 14.47 -14.18 -0.95
CA GLN A 187 13.81 -15.43 -1.39
C GLN A 187 14.60 -16.21 -2.45
N ARG A 188 15.36 -15.53 -3.31
CA ARG A 188 16.19 -16.20 -4.33
C ARG A 188 17.41 -16.85 -3.70
N ASP A 189 17.98 -16.20 -2.70
CA ASP A 189 19.15 -16.65 -1.95
C ASP A 189 18.79 -17.53 -0.74
N ALA A 190 17.50 -17.86 -0.56
CA ALA A 190 17.00 -18.88 0.37
C ALA A 190 17.40 -20.31 -0.07
N GLY A 191 18.67 -20.49 -0.45
CA GLY A 191 19.33 -21.77 -0.39
C GLY A 191 19.33 -22.29 1.06
N PRO A 192 19.68 -23.55 1.27
CA PRO A 192 19.72 -24.17 2.59
C PRO A 192 20.94 -23.70 3.39
N ASP A 193 21.20 -22.39 3.47
CA ASP A 193 22.22 -21.85 4.34
C ASP A 193 21.70 -21.86 5.79
N PRO A 194 22.29 -22.66 6.70
CA PRO A 194 21.80 -22.82 8.05
C PRO A 194 22.08 -21.61 8.97
N GLU A 195 22.92 -20.65 8.58
CA GLU A 195 23.31 -19.51 9.43
C GLU A 195 22.55 -18.21 9.10
N GLN A 196 21.22 -18.22 9.23
CA GLN A 196 20.41 -17.02 9.05
C GLN A 196 19.30 -16.89 10.09
N ILE A 197 18.87 -15.65 10.35
CA ILE A 197 17.77 -15.37 11.28
C ILE A 197 16.44 -15.66 10.61
N GLN A 198 15.59 -16.46 11.24
CA GLN A 198 14.23 -16.70 10.77
C GLN A 198 13.26 -15.65 11.33
N LEU A 199 12.68 -14.84 10.45
CA LEU A 199 11.57 -13.94 10.74
C LEU A 199 10.24 -14.65 10.45
N SER A 200 9.39 -14.75 11.47
CA SER A 200 8.11 -15.44 11.38
C SER A 200 7.02 -14.70 12.16
N THR A 201 5.77 -15.02 11.84
CA THR A 201 4.64 -14.66 12.70
C THR A 201 4.44 -15.74 13.77
N ILE A 202 3.87 -15.36 14.91
CA ILE A 202 3.59 -16.30 16.01
C ILE A 202 2.70 -17.46 15.54
N HIS A 203 1.71 -17.19 14.69
CA HIS A 203 0.85 -18.21 14.09
C HIS A 203 1.63 -19.22 13.24
N GLN A 204 2.64 -18.77 12.49
CA GLN A 204 3.46 -19.63 11.64
C GLN A 204 4.55 -20.38 12.40
N ALA A 205 4.95 -19.88 13.57
CA ALA A 205 5.88 -20.56 14.46
C ALA A 205 5.26 -21.78 15.17
N LYS A 206 3.94 -22.01 15.04
CA LYS A 206 3.23 -23.11 15.69
C LYS A 206 3.80 -24.46 15.25
N GLY A 207 4.31 -25.22 16.22
CA GLY A 207 4.90 -26.54 16.00
C GLY A 207 6.37 -26.52 15.56
N LEU A 208 7.02 -25.35 15.57
CA LEU A 208 8.45 -25.19 15.40
C LEU A 208 9.14 -24.99 16.76
N GLU A 209 10.42 -25.33 16.83
CA GLU A 209 11.29 -25.12 18.00
C GLU A 209 12.61 -24.47 17.58
N PHE A 210 13.16 -23.62 18.45
CA PHE A 210 14.39 -22.85 18.21
C PHE A 210 15.16 -22.73 19.52
N ASP A 211 16.49 -22.70 19.45
CA ASP A 211 17.35 -22.52 20.63
C ASP A 211 17.18 -21.14 21.28
N VAL A 212 16.96 -20.10 20.47
CA VAL A 212 16.76 -18.71 20.92
C VAL A 212 15.62 -18.08 20.14
N VAL A 213 14.66 -17.50 20.87
CA VAL A 213 13.49 -16.81 20.29
C VAL A 213 13.42 -15.38 20.81
N PHE A 214 13.39 -14.42 19.89
CA PHE A 214 13.07 -13.03 20.19
C PHE A 214 11.61 -12.77 19.85
N VAL A 215 10.82 -12.38 20.85
CA VAL A 215 9.44 -11.92 20.65
C VAL A 215 9.43 -10.39 20.70
N MET A 216 9.00 -9.77 19.61
CA MET A 216 8.97 -8.31 19.47
C MET A 216 7.56 -7.74 19.61
N MET A 217 7.47 -6.45 19.95
CA MET A 217 6.21 -5.71 20.10
C MET A 217 5.27 -6.30 21.17
N LEU A 218 5.82 -6.76 22.29
CA LEU A 218 5.08 -7.18 23.50
C LEU A 218 4.59 -5.97 24.29
N CYS A 219 3.64 -5.24 23.71
CA CYS A 219 3.00 -4.09 24.33
C CYS A 219 1.52 -4.01 23.94
N ASP A 220 0.72 -3.42 24.83
CA ASP A 220 -0.72 -3.26 24.64
C ASP A 220 -1.03 -2.52 23.33
N GLY A 221 -2.01 -3.04 22.60
CA GLY A 221 -2.40 -2.52 21.28
C GLY A 221 -1.68 -3.22 20.11
N LEU A 222 -0.51 -3.82 20.34
CA LEU A 222 0.22 -4.61 19.34
C LEU A 222 0.20 -6.10 19.66
N PHE A 223 0.42 -6.47 20.92
CA PHE A 223 0.37 -7.84 21.42
C PHE A 223 -0.09 -7.84 22.90
N PRO A 224 -1.40 -7.97 23.19
CA PRO A 224 -2.52 -8.26 22.26
C PRO A 224 -2.91 -7.06 21.38
N SER A 225 -3.55 -7.30 20.21
CA SER A 225 -4.09 -6.16 19.41
C SER A 225 -5.12 -5.40 20.23
N SER A 226 -5.29 -4.12 19.91
CA SER A 226 -6.48 -3.34 20.29
C SER A 226 -7.79 -4.12 20.09
N ARG A 227 -7.96 -4.86 18.98
CA ARG A 227 -9.14 -5.71 18.73
C ARG A 227 -9.35 -6.82 19.77
N ALA A 228 -8.25 -7.47 20.16
CA ALA A 228 -8.26 -8.56 21.13
C ALA A 228 -8.59 -8.04 22.53
N ILE A 229 -8.16 -6.82 22.84
CA ILE A 229 -8.50 -6.10 24.06
C ILE A 229 -9.98 -5.68 24.06
N GLU A 230 -10.52 -5.25 22.91
CA GLU A 230 -11.92 -4.80 22.78
C GLU A 230 -12.94 -5.95 22.73
N SER A 231 -12.50 -7.17 22.42
CA SER A 231 -13.36 -8.34 22.30
C SER A 231 -13.37 -9.15 23.61
N PRO A 232 -14.54 -9.52 24.18
CA PRO A 232 -14.60 -10.34 25.39
C PRO A 232 -13.88 -11.68 25.19
N GLY A 233 -12.82 -11.93 25.96
CA GLY A 233 -11.98 -13.13 25.87
C GLY A 233 -10.93 -13.12 24.76
N GLY A 234 -10.75 -12.00 24.04
CA GLY A 234 -9.77 -11.89 22.97
C GLY A 234 -8.31 -11.84 23.45
N GLU A 235 -8.07 -11.54 24.72
CA GLU A 235 -6.72 -11.53 25.33
C GLU A 235 -6.10 -12.93 25.45
N GLU A 236 -6.91 -13.99 25.37
CA GLU A 236 -6.46 -15.40 25.41
C GLU A 236 -6.02 -15.93 24.02
N GLU A 237 -6.17 -15.14 22.96
CA GLU A 237 -5.82 -15.44 21.55
C GLU A 237 -4.43 -14.91 21.16
#